data_AF-A0A969RL06-F1
#
_entry.id   AF-A0A969RL06-F1
#
_cell.length_a   1.000
_cell.length_b   1.000
_cell.length_c   1.000
_cell.angle_alpha   90.00
_cell.angle_beta   90.00
_cell.angle_gamma   90.00
#
_symmetry.space_group_name_H-M   'P 1'
#
loop_
_entity.id
_entity.type
_entity.pdbx_description
1 polymer ?
#
loop_
_entity_poly.entity_id
_entity_poly.type
_entity_poly.pdbx_seq_one_letter_code
_entity_poly.pdbx_strand_id
1 'polypeptide(L)'
;MIITATDPQKTGNYIRNIRVVPIAHEQTYQTEIFNPAFIQKTQKFSALRFMDWMNTNATEQSEWSDRPKVEDYSYAIGKGVPLEIMIELANRLGADPWFNLSHKATDDYIRNFARLVKQRLEPHLKAYVELSNEVWNWSFPQSHYALEQGKARWGDKGDAFVQWYGMRSAQMADIWKAEFGAEKSRVVAVLATQTAWEGLEGGILDCSYWVAEGNTPCYQHGDAYAVTGYISGQLGAPENEKVVESWLQSTDGGFTKALEQLGDKSQFGGNVQDIYGGFLYHAKVAQEKGLRLVSYEAGQHIVGNQGNDKLTRFFVELNRRPEMHTHYMNLLNSWKQAGGTLLMHFSDIAEPSKWGSWGALEYVDQAGSPKYDALMDFIEQNKLR
;
A
#
# COMPACT_ATOMS: atom_id res chain seq x y z
N MET A 1 -7.18 -36.91 7.68
CA MET A 1 -5.95 -37.61 7.20
C MET A 1 -4.80 -37.12 8.08
N ILE A 2 -4.06 -38.01 8.75
CA ILE A 2 -2.92 -37.62 9.60
C ILE A 2 -1.65 -38.07 8.89
N ILE A 3 -0.78 -37.12 8.52
CA ILE A 3 0.56 -37.39 8.00
C ILE A 3 1.51 -37.37 9.20
N THR A 4 2.13 -38.51 9.52
CA THR A 4 3.02 -38.66 10.70
C THR A 4 4.51 -38.50 10.38
N ALA A 5 4.90 -38.60 9.10
CA ALA A 5 6.25 -38.30 8.59
C ALA A 5 6.19 -38.03 7.07
N THR A 6 6.99 -37.07 6.58
CA THR A 6 7.08 -36.74 5.14
C THR A 6 8.22 -37.45 4.42
N ASP A 7 9.19 -38.00 5.15
CA ASP A 7 10.28 -38.86 4.64
C ASP A 7 10.72 -39.85 5.75
N PRO A 8 9.88 -40.86 6.09
CA PRO A 8 10.16 -41.78 7.19
C PRO A 8 11.44 -42.61 7.00
N GLN A 9 11.90 -42.73 5.75
CA GLN A 9 13.08 -43.51 5.39
C GLN A 9 14.34 -42.64 5.19
N LYS A 10 14.26 -41.32 5.43
CA LYS A 10 15.37 -40.37 5.28
C LYS A 10 16.07 -40.46 3.91
N THR A 11 15.26 -40.66 2.87
CA THR A 11 15.74 -40.84 1.49
C THR A 11 15.95 -39.50 0.77
N GLY A 12 15.51 -38.38 1.37
CA GLY A 12 15.39 -37.09 0.70
C GLY A 12 14.22 -37.04 -0.29
N ASN A 13 13.44 -38.13 -0.43
CA ASN A 13 12.25 -38.18 -1.25
C ASN A 13 11.00 -37.84 -0.43
N TYR A 14 10.82 -36.56 -0.17
CA TYR A 14 9.67 -36.06 0.58
C TYR A 14 8.36 -36.20 -0.21
N ILE A 15 7.25 -36.36 0.52
CA ILE A 15 5.90 -36.20 -0.05
C ILE A 15 5.81 -34.80 -0.68
N ARG A 16 5.34 -34.75 -1.92
CA ARG A 16 5.24 -33.54 -2.76
C ARG A 16 3.94 -33.58 -3.56
N ASN A 17 3.59 -32.48 -4.24
CA ASN A 17 2.40 -32.37 -5.09
C ASN A 17 1.07 -32.58 -4.34
N ILE A 18 1.01 -32.23 -3.04
CA ILE A 18 -0.26 -32.17 -2.31
C ILE A 18 -0.94 -30.84 -2.64
N ARG A 19 -2.24 -30.89 -2.93
CA ARG A 19 -3.08 -29.71 -3.09
C ARG A 19 -4.33 -29.86 -2.22
N VAL A 20 -4.69 -28.78 -1.52
CA VAL A 20 -5.93 -28.69 -0.75
C VAL A 20 -6.82 -27.71 -1.49
N VAL A 21 -7.94 -28.19 -2.00
CA VAL A 21 -8.86 -27.39 -2.83
C VAL A 21 -10.29 -27.57 -2.32
N PRO A 22 -11.11 -26.51 -2.26
CA PRO A 22 -12.54 -26.65 -2.03
C PRO A 22 -13.17 -27.56 -3.09
N ILE A 23 -14.14 -28.40 -2.69
CA ILE A 23 -14.77 -29.38 -3.60
C ILE A 23 -15.37 -28.73 -4.85
N ALA A 24 -15.89 -27.50 -4.72
CA ALA A 24 -16.45 -26.72 -5.83
C ALA A 24 -15.40 -26.37 -6.92
N HIS A 25 -14.11 -26.49 -6.62
CA HIS A 25 -13.00 -26.16 -7.52
C HIS A 25 -12.17 -27.39 -7.92
N GLU A 26 -12.62 -28.61 -7.59
CA GLU A 26 -11.89 -29.85 -7.90
C GLU A 26 -11.56 -29.99 -9.39
N GLN A 27 -12.44 -29.51 -10.27
CA GLN A 27 -12.26 -29.62 -11.72
C GLN A 27 -11.52 -28.42 -12.34
N THR A 28 -11.34 -27.33 -11.60
CA THR A 28 -10.81 -26.07 -12.13
C THR A 28 -9.51 -25.61 -11.49
N TYR A 29 -9.10 -26.16 -10.34
CA TYR A 29 -7.92 -25.67 -9.58
C TYR A 29 -6.59 -25.68 -10.34
N GLN A 30 -6.50 -26.43 -11.45
CA GLN A 30 -5.29 -26.46 -12.28
C GLN A 30 -5.18 -25.26 -13.22
N THR A 31 -6.32 -24.69 -13.63
CA THR A 31 -6.40 -23.57 -14.58
C THR A 31 -6.84 -22.27 -13.89
N GLU A 32 -7.62 -22.38 -12.82
CA GLU A 32 -8.06 -21.26 -11.99
C GLU A 32 -7.17 -21.09 -10.78
N ILE A 33 -6.30 -20.09 -10.87
CA ILE A 33 -5.32 -19.76 -9.83
C ILE A 33 -5.96 -18.91 -8.73
N PHE A 34 -6.98 -18.11 -9.05
CA PHE A 34 -7.63 -17.20 -8.10
C PHE A 34 -9.01 -17.71 -7.69
N ASN A 35 -9.36 -17.44 -6.44
CA ASN A 35 -10.72 -17.65 -5.95
C ASN A 35 -11.70 -16.77 -6.75
N PRO A 36 -12.76 -17.33 -7.38
CA PRO A 36 -13.72 -16.54 -8.13
C PRO A 36 -14.45 -15.47 -7.31
N ALA A 37 -14.73 -15.74 -6.02
CA ALA A 37 -15.33 -14.75 -5.13
C ALA A 37 -14.39 -13.55 -4.92
N PHE A 38 -13.09 -13.81 -4.78
CA PHE A 38 -12.07 -12.76 -4.69
C PHE A 38 -12.03 -11.89 -5.96
N ILE A 39 -12.05 -12.52 -7.14
CA ILE A 39 -12.11 -11.79 -8.42
C ILE A 39 -13.38 -10.92 -8.48
N GLN A 40 -14.54 -11.45 -8.08
CA GLN A 40 -15.80 -10.72 -8.11
C GLN A 40 -15.79 -9.47 -7.21
N LYS A 41 -15.16 -9.53 -6.04
CA LYS A 41 -15.03 -8.41 -5.10
C LYS A 41 -14.02 -7.36 -5.56
N THR A 42 -13.01 -7.76 -6.33
CA THR A 42 -11.87 -6.90 -6.66
C THR A 42 -11.99 -6.24 -8.04
N GLN A 43 -12.78 -6.81 -8.97
CA GLN A 43 -12.91 -6.33 -10.36
C GLN A 43 -13.38 -4.88 -10.56
N LYS A 44 -13.87 -4.21 -9.50
CA LYS A 44 -14.32 -2.81 -9.59
C LYS A 44 -13.19 -1.80 -9.35
N PHE A 45 -12.06 -2.24 -8.81
CA PHE A 45 -10.91 -1.38 -8.57
C PHE A 45 -10.07 -1.24 -9.84
N SER A 46 -9.65 -0.01 -10.13
CA SER A 46 -8.84 0.30 -11.32
C SER A 46 -7.34 0.05 -11.14
N ALA A 47 -6.88 -0.14 -9.91
CA ALA A 47 -5.47 -0.38 -9.60
C ALA A 47 -5.31 -1.31 -8.38
N LEU A 48 -4.20 -2.03 -8.34
CA LEU A 48 -3.81 -2.92 -7.24
C LEU A 48 -2.39 -2.59 -6.77
N ARG A 49 -2.21 -2.24 -5.50
CA ARG A 49 -0.87 -2.08 -4.91
C ARG A 49 -0.47 -3.37 -4.20
N PHE A 50 0.65 -3.93 -4.62
CA PHE A 50 1.09 -5.28 -4.22
C PHE A 50 2.08 -5.28 -3.05
N MET A 51 2.18 -4.21 -2.27
CA MET A 51 3.18 -4.06 -1.20
C MET A 51 3.25 -5.27 -0.24
N ASP A 52 2.11 -5.73 0.28
CA ASP A 52 2.05 -6.90 1.16
C ASP A 52 2.33 -8.21 0.41
N TRP A 53 1.78 -8.36 -0.81
CA TRP A 53 2.05 -9.53 -1.65
C TRP A 53 3.53 -9.64 -2.01
N MET A 54 4.24 -8.52 -2.16
CA MET A 54 5.68 -8.49 -2.42
C MET A 54 6.53 -8.66 -1.15
N ASN A 55 5.90 -8.71 0.03
CA ASN A 55 6.57 -8.69 1.33
C ASN A 55 7.63 -7.57 1.38
N THR A 56 7.24 -6.35 1.02
CA THR A 56 8.18 -5.23 0.80
C THR A 56 8.89 -4.76 2.08
N ASN A 57 8.17 -4.71 3.21
CA ASN A 57 8.73 -4.22 4.47
C ASN A 57 9.79 -5.19 5.01
N ALA A 58 10.95 -4.65 5.44
CA ALA A 58 12.08 -5.44 5.93
C ALA A 58 12.61 -6.52 4.96
N THR A 59 12.32 -6.39 3.66
CA THR A 59 12.78 -7.35 2.65
C THR A 59 14.30 -7.35 2.50
N GLU A 60 14.87 -8.55 2.33
CA GLU A 60 16.30 -8.75 2.06
C GLU A 60 16.57 -9.06 0.58
N GLN A 61 15.54 -9.05 -0.28
CA GLN A 61 15.70 -9.32 -1.70
C GLN A 61 16.58 -8.26 -2.36
N SER A 62 17.64 -8.66 -3.05
CA SER A 62 18.59 -7.72 -3.68
C SER A 62 18.86 -8.04 -5.13
N GLU A 63 19.15 -9.31 -5.44
CA GLU A 63 19.47 -9.78 -6.78
C GLU A 63 18.28 -10.47 -7.45
N TRP A 64 18.23 -10.51 -8.78
CA TRP A 64 17.11 -11.11 -9.52
C TRP A 64 16.86 -12.58 -9.16
N SER A 65 17.91 -13.31 -8.75
CA SER A 65 17.83 -14.67 -8.25
C SER A 65 17.07 -14.78 -6.93
N ASP A 66 16.98 -13.71 -6.14
CA ASP A 66 16.39 -13.70 -4.81
C ASP A 66 14.86 -13.66 -4.85
N ARG A 67 14.27 -13.31 -5.99
CA ARG A 67 12.82 -13.13 -6.14
C ARG A 67 12.01 -14.40 -5.84
N PRO A 68 10.74 -14.27 -5.41
CA PRO A 68 9.80 -15.39 -5.36
C PRO A 68 9.55 -16.00 -6.76
N LYS A 69 9.35 -17.32 -6.79
CA LYS A 69 9.14 -18.13 -8.00
C LYS A 69 7.82 -18.89 -7.94
N VAL A 70 7.23 -19.18 -9.10
CA VAL A 70 5.92 -19.89 -9.17
C VAL A 70 5.98 -21.33 -8.64
N GLU A 71 7.18 -21.90 -8.60
CA GLU A 71 7.48 -23.20 -8.03
C GLU A 71 7.76 -23.17 -6.53
N ASP A 72 7.77 -21.99 -5.89
CA ASP A 72 7.90 -21.89 -4.43
C ASP A 72 6.71 -22.59 -3.76
N TYR A 73 7.00 -23.35 -2.70
CA TYR A 73 6.01 -24.19 -2.03
C TYR A 73 4.90 -23.39 -1.32
N SER A 74 5.11 -22.09 -1.07
CA SER A 74 4.12 -21.17 -0.53
C SER A 74 4.46 -19.74 -0.91
N TYR A 75 3.43 -18.93 -1.17
CA TYR A 75 3.54 -17.50 -1.42
C TYR A 75 3.23 -16.66 -0.17
N ALA A 76 2.61 -17.27 0.85
CA ALA A 76 2.15 -16.59 2.05
C ALA A 76 3.26 -16.38 3.10
N ILE A 77 4.42 -16.99 2.90
CA ILE A 77 5.56 -16.91 3.80
C ILE A 77 6.84 -16.66 3.01
N GLY A 78 7.83 -16.03 3.65
CA GLY A 78 9.15 -15.81 3.05
C GLY A 78 9.15 -14.64 2.06
N LYS A 79 9.27 -14.94 0.76
CA LYS A 79 9.62 -13.94 -0.27
C LYS A 79 8.41 -13.23 -0.90
N GLY A 80 7.20 -13.66 -0.57
CA GLY A 80 5.95 -13.12 -1.13
C GLY A 80 5.49 -13.83 -2.41
N VAL A 81 4.52 -13.23 -3.07
CA VAL A 81 3.87 -13.71 -4.29
C VAL A 81 4.77 -13.45 -5.51
N PRO A 82 4.97 -14.44 -6.40
CA PRO A 82 5.73 -14.26 -7.62
C PRO A 82 5.16 -13.18 -8.54
N LEU A 83 6.05 -12.45 -9.22
CA LEU A 83 5.70 -11.41 -10.18
C LEU A 83 4.75 -11.90 -11.27
N GLU A 84 4.96 -13.14 -11.73
CA GLU A 84 4.11 -13.79 -12.71
C GLU A 84 2.63 -13.88 -12.28
N ILE A 85 2.38 -14.10 -10.98
CA ILE A 85 1.03 -14.22 -10.42
C ILE A 85 0.39 -12.84 -10.23
N MET A 86 1.17 -11.85 -9.80
CA MET A 86 0.69 -10.46 -9.67
C MET A 86 0.28 -9.88 -11.04
N ILE A 87 1.08 -10.11 -12.09
CA ILE A 87 0.74 -9.70 -13.46
C ILE A 87 -0.52 -10.42 -13.95
N GLU A 88 -0.64 -11.72 -13.70
CA GLU A 88 -1.84 -12.49 -14.07
C GLU A 88 -3.10 -11.95 -13.41
N LEU A 89 -3.04 -11.56 -12.13
CA LEU A 89 -4.18 -10.93 -11.46
C LEU A 89 -4.54 -9.59 -12.10
N ALA A 90 -3.55 -8.72 -12.32
CA ALA A 90 -3.74 -7.42 -12.95
C ALA A 90 -4.39 -7.54 -14.35
N ASN A 91 -3.90 -8.47 -15.17
CA ASN A 91 -4.46 -8.75 -16.50
C ASN A 91 -5.90 -9.24 -16.42
N ARG A 92 -6.22 -10.15 -15.49
CA ARG A 92 -7.59 -10.68 -15.32
C ARG A 92 -8.59 -9.62 -14.87
N LEU A 93 -8.17 -8.68 -14.03
CA LEU A 93 -9.05 -7.62 -13.53
C LEU A 93 -9.09 -6.40 -14.46
N GLY A 94 -8.14 -6.26 -15.38
CA GLY A 94 -7.94 -5.02 -16.13
C GLY A 94 -7.55 -3.85 -15.21
N ALA A 95 -6.78 -4.13 -14.15
CA ALA A 95 -6.38 -3.16 -13.14
C ALA A 95 -4.88 -2.85 -13.24
N ASP A 96 -4.51 -1.58 -13.14
CA ASP A 96 -3.12 -1.14 -13.18
C ASP A 96 -2.36 -1.67 -11.94
N PRO A 97 -1.30 -2.49 -12.09
CA PRO A 97 -0.50 -2.92 -10.95
C PRO A 97 0.41 -1.80 -10.44
N TRP A 98 0.54 -1.71 -9.12
CA TRP A 98 1.52 -0.90 -8.41
C TRP A 98 2.48 -1.82 -7.65
N PHE A 99 3.74 -1.82 -8.10
CA PHE A 99 4.81 -2.64 -7.55
C PHE A 99 5.72 -1.84 -6.62
N ASN A 100 6.08 -2.45 -5.49
CA ASN A 100 6.97 -1.90 -4.48
C ASN A 100 8.30 -2.67 -4.46
N LEU A 101 9.28 -2.19 -5.21
CA LEU A 101 10.57 -2.88 -5.39
C LEU A 101 11.40 -2.80 -4.10
N SER A 102 12.25 -3.79 -3.84
CA SER A 102 13.11 -3.78 -2.64
C SER A 102 14.00 -2.54 -2.56
N HIS A 103 14.18 -1.98 -1.35
CA HIS A 103 15.18 -0.94 -1.09
C HIS A 103 16.62 -1.42 -1.33
N LYS A 104 16.86 -2.73 -1.37
CA LYS A 104 18.16 -3.36 -1.68
C LYS A 104 18.29 -3.80 -3.14
N ALA A 105 17.25 -3.59 -3.97
CA ALA A 105 17.25 -4.07 -5.35
C ALA A 105 18.42 -3.48 -6.15
N THR A 106 19.21 -4.36 -6.77
CA THR A 106 20.24 -3.96 -7.74
C THR A 106 19.62 -3.46 -9.03
N ASP A 107 20.41 -2.76 -9.85
CA ASP A 107 19.94 -2.32 -11.18
C ASP A 107 19.51 -3.51 -12.05
N ASP A 108 20.21 -4.64 -11.93
CA ASP A 108 19.86 -5.86 -12.65
C ASP A 108 18.55 -6.48 -12.16
N TYR A 109 18.26 -6.42 -10.86
CA TYR A 109 16.93 -6.78 -10.35
C TYR A 109 15.84 -5.91 -10.99
N ILE A 110 15.99 -4.60 -10.91
CA ILE A 110 15.02 -3.62 -11.42
C ILE A 110 14.79 -3.82 -12.93
N ARG A 111 15.89 -4.00 -13.68
CA ARG A 111 15.85 -4.19 -15.13
C ARG A 111 15.10 -5.45 -15.53
N ASN A 112 15.39 -6.58 -14.89
CA ASN A 112 14.72 -7.84 -15.20
C ASN A 112 13.24 -7.84 -14.76
N PHE A 113 12.93 -7.15 -13.67
CA PHE A 113 11.55 -6.93 -13.24
C PHE A 113 10.76 -6.16 -14.31
N ALA A 114 11.30 -5.02 -14.76
CA ALA A 114 10.69 -4.19 -15.80
C ALA A 114 10.47 -4.98 -17.12
N ARG A 115 11.46 -5.77 -17.54
CA ARG A 115 11.36 -6.64 -18.74
C ARG A 115 10.22 -7.65 -18.63
N LEU A 116 10.10 -8.34 -17.49
CA LEU A 116 9.05 -9.34 -17.31
C LEU A 116 7.66 -8.70 -17.30
N VAL A 117 7.51 -7.54 -16.66
CA VAL A 117 6.26 -6.77 -16.69
C VAL A 117 5.92 -6.33 -18.10
N LYS A 118 6.87 -5.73 -18.84
CA LYS A 118 6.66 -5.33 -20.24
C LYS A 118 6.19 -6.51 -21.10
N GLN A 119 6.81 -7.66 -20.92
CA GLN A 119 6.53 -8.86 -21.71
C GLN A 119 5.11 -9.43 -21.46
N ARG A 120 4.60 -9.33 -20.23
CA ARG A 120 3.41 -10.08 -19.79
C ARG A 120 2.20 -9.24 -19.41
N LEU A 121 2.40 -7.99 -19.00
CA LEU A 121 1.30 -7.10 -18.64
C LEU A 121 0.59 -6.65 -19.91
N GLU A 122 -0.75 -6.69 -19.90
CA GLU A 122 -1.58 -6.28 -21.02
C GLU A 122 -1.20 -4.86 -21.51
N PRO A 123 -1.07 -4.62 -22.83
CA PRO A 123 -0.54 -3.36 -23.38
C PRO A 123 -1.33 -2.10 -23.02
N HIS A 124 -2.61 -2.23 -22.69
CA HIS A 124 -3.48 -1.13 -22.30
C HIS A 124 -3.35 -0.73 -20.82
N LEU A 125 -2.72 -1.57 -20.00
CA LEU A 125 -2.49 -1.31 -18.58
C LEU A 125 -1.17 -0.56 -18.35
N LYS A 126 -1.13 0.20 -17.27
CA LYS A 126 0.04 0.92 -16.77
C LYS A 126 0.63 0.21 -15.56
N ALA A 127 1.95 0.26 -15.42
CA ALA A 127 2.67 -0.21 -14.25
C ALA A 127 3.09 0.99 -13.38
N TYR A 128 2.54 1.10 -12.17
CA TYR A 128 3.03 2.00 -11.14
C TYR A 128 4.23 1.35 -10.45
N VAL A 129 5.31 2.10 -10.26
CA VAL A 129 6.56 1.58 -9.70
C VAL A 129 7.08 2.50 -8.62
N GLU A 130 7.28 1.93 -7.43
CA GLU A 130 7.73 2.63 -6.23
C GLU A 130 8.92 1.88 -5.64
N LEU A 131 9.93 2.62 -5.20
CA LEU A 131 11.01 2.04 -4.43
C LEU A 131 10.54 1.84 -2.98
N SER A 132 10.57 0.59 -2.53
CA SER A 132 10.27 0.16 -1.16
C SER A 132 8.89 0.63 -0.68
N ASN A 133 8.77 0.89 0.62
CA ASN A 133 7.57 1.38 1.29
C ASN A 133 8.03 2.24 2.47
N GLU A 134 7.42 3.42 2.64
CA GLU A 134 7.65 4.32 3.78
C GLU A 134 9.12 4.44 4.23
N VAL A 135 10.03 4.75 3.31
CA VAL A 135 11.46 4.95 3.65
C VAL A 135 11.66 6.14 4.61
N TRP A 136 10.62 6.91 4.85
CA TRP A 136 10.57 7.95 5.88
C TRP A 136 10.32 7.42 7.30
N ASN A 137 9.80 6.19 7.45
CA ASN A 137 9.34 5.65 8.72
C ASN A 137 10.48 4.91 9.45
N TRP A 138 11.03 5.53 10.49
CA TRP A 138 12.13 4.96 11.30
C TRP A 138 11.80 3.67 12.05
N SER A 139 10.53 3.25 12.09
CA SER A 139 10.17 1.93 12.63
C SER A 139 10.61 0.80 11.70
N PHE A 140 10.93 1.11 10.44
CA PHE A 140 11.31 0.11 9.44
C PHE A 140 12.81 0.08 9.12
N PRO A 141 13.40 -1.12 8.90
CA PRO A 141 14.81 -1.28 8.54
C PRO A 141 15.21 -0.52 7.27
N GLN A 142 14.31 -0.37 6.29
CA GLN A 142 14.61 0.33 5.04
C GLN A 142 15.02 1.80 5.24
N SER A 143 14.50 2.47 6.26
CA SER A 143 14.83 3.87 6.58
C SER A 143 16.27 3.98 7.07
N HIS A 144 16.69 3.03 7.92
CA HIS A 144 18.07 2.92 8.37
C HIS A 144 19.02 2.55 7.22
N TYR A 145 18.63 1.62 6.35
CA TYR A 145 19.41 1.28 5.17
C TYR A 145 19.63 2.51 4.28
N ALA A 146 18.56 3.25 3.97
CA ALA A 146 18.62 4.47 3.17
C ALA A 146 19.54 5.52 3.81
N LEU A 147 19.48 5.67 5.13
CA LEU A 147 20.39 6.55 5.87
C LEU A 147 21.85 6.11 5.67
N GLU A 148 22.18 4.84 5.91
CA GLU A 148 23.55 4.34 5.78
C GLU A 148 24.10 4.52 4.36
N GLN A 149 23.28 4.25 3.33
CA GLN A 149 23.68 4.49 1.94
C GLN A 149 23.88 5.99 1.64
N GLY A 150 22.97 6.84 2.12
CA GLY A 150 23.09 8.29 2.00
C GLY A 150 24.34 8.83 2.70
N LYS A 151 24.66 8.34 3.90
CA LYS A 151 25.86 8.71 4.66
C LYS A 151 27.13 8.28 3.95
N ALA A 152 27.16 7.07 3.41
CA ALA A 152 28.30 6.57 2.65
C ALA A 152 28.59 7.44 1.41
N ARG A 153 27.57 8.03 0.79
CA ARG A 153 27.72 8.86 -0.41
C ARG A 153 28.00 10.34 -0.12
N TRP A 154 27.29 10.93 0.85
CA TRP A 154 27.27 12.39 1.06
C TRP A 154 27.74 12.84 2.45
N GLY A 155 28.23 11.91 3.27
CA GLY A 155 28.64 12.15 4.65
C GLY A 155 27.48 12.10 5.65
N ASP A 156 27.83 12.20 6.94
CA ASP A 156 26.89 12.03 8.05
C ASP A 156 25.92 13.21 8.20
N LYS A 157 24.82 13.20 7.43
CA LYS A 157 23.76 14.22 7.43
C LYS A 157 22.40 13.57 7.73
N GLY A 158 21.60 14.24 8.57
CA GLY A 158 20.33 13.69 9.07
C GLY A 158 19.26 13.47 7.99
N ASP A 159 19.27 14.23 6.89
CA ASP A 159 18.35 14.13 5.76
C ASP A 159 18.87 13.23 4.63
N ALA A 160 20.03 12.59 4.80
CA ALA A 160 20.64 11.78 3.74
C ALA A 160 19.77 10.58 3.31
N PHE A 161 18.91 10.07 4.19
CA PHE A 161 18.00 8.96 3.90
C PHE A 161 16.93 9.32 2.85
N VAL A 162 16.28 10.49 2.96
CA VAL A 162 15.29 10.95 1.98
C VAL A 162 15.93 11.38 0.66
N GLN A 163 17.13 11.95 0.71
CA GLN A 163 17.92 12.29 -0.48
C GLN A 163 18.34 11.01 -1.23
N TRP A 164 18.74 9.97 -0.50
CA TRP A 164 19.12 8.68 -1.08
C TRP A 164 17.90 7.97 -1.66
N TYR A 165 16.77 8.01 -0.96
CA TYR A 165 15.50 7.47 -1.42
C TYR A 165 15.03 8.13 -2.72
N GLY A 166 15.01 9.48 -2.76
CA GLY A 166 14.68 10.24 -3.97
C GLY A 166 15.60 9.84 -5.11
N MET A 167 16.91 9.77 -4.84
CA MET A 167 17.91 9.39 -5.83
C MET A 167 17.67 7.98 -6.38
N ARG A 168 17.52 7.00 -5.50
CA ARG A 168 17.36 5.61 -5.93
C ARG A 168 16.03 5.40 -6.66
N SER A 169 14.98 6.16 -6.31
CA SER A 169 13.70 6.13 -7.00
C SER A 169 13.77 6.71 -8.42
N ALA A 170 14.51 7.80 -8.62
CA ALA A 170 14.74 8.37 -9.95
C ALA A 170 15.61 7.45 -10.83
N GLN A 171 16.64 6.79 -10.29
CA GLN A 171 17.39 5.75 -11.02
C GLN A 171 16.50 4.58 -11.43
N MET A 172 15.63 4.10 -10.53
CA MET A 172 14.66 3.06 -10.83
C MET A 172 13.73 3.51 -11.98
N ALA A 173 13.20 4.73 -11.91
CA ALA A 173 12.34 5.29 -12.95
C ALA A 173 13.02 5.28 -14.33
N ASP A 174 14.28 5.70 -14.40
CA ASP A 174 15.06 5.71 -15.64
C ASP A 174 15.28 4.30 -16.20
N ILE A 175 15.62 3.32 -15.35
CA ILE A 175 15.78 1.92 -15.77
C ILE A 175 14.47 1.38 -16.35
N TRP A 176 13.34 1.60 -15.67
CA TRP A 176 12.04 1.15 -16.14
C TRP A 176 11.65 1.81 -17.47
N LYS A 177 11.81 3.13 -17.58
CA LYS A 177 11.52 3.87 -18.81
C LYS A 177 12.41 3.42 -19.98
N ALA A 178 13.68 3.09 -19.72
CA ALA A 178 14.60 2.55 -20.72
C ALA A 178 14.17 1.16 -21.23
N GLU A 179 13.81 0.23 -20.32
CA GLU A 179 13.38 -1.12 -20.69
C GLU A 179 12.04 -1.13 -21.45
N PHE A 180 11.11 -0.23 -21.09
CA PHE A 180 9.86 -0.04 -21.83
C PHE A 180 10.08 0.63 -23.19
N GLY A 181 11.07 1.53 -23.31
CA GLY A 181 11.46 2.14 -24.58
C GLY A 181 10.31 2.93 -25.21
N ALA A 182 9.84 2.52 -26.40
CA ALA A 182 8.70 3.14 -27.08
C ALA A 182 7.41 3.11 -26.24
N GLU A 183 7.30 2.15 -25.31
CA GLU A 183 6.15 1.97 -24.44
C GLU A 183 6.30 2.66 -23.07
N LYS A 184 7.30 3.53 -22.89
CA LYS A 184 7.60 4.16 -21.59
C LYS A 184 6.43 4.92 -20.95
N SER A 185 5.43 5.34 -21.74
CA SER A 185 4.19 5.95 -21.24
C SER A 185 3.32 5.01 -20.42
N ARG A 186 3.58 3.69 -20.48
CA ARG A 186 2.95 2.68 -19.62
C ARG A 186 3.55 2.64 -18.21
N VAL A 187 4.72 3.24 -17.99
CA VAL A 187 5.35 3.30 -16.66
C VAL A 187 4.90 4.57 -15.94
N VAL A 188 4.48 4.41 -14.68
CA VAL A 188 4.22 5.51 -13.76
C VAL A 188 5.18 5.41 -12.59
N ALA A 189 6.28 6.18 -12.64
CA ALA A 189 7.24 6.21 -11.54
C ALA A 189 6.71 7.06 -10.38
N VAL A 190 6.71 6.49 -9.17
CA VAL A 190 6.13 7.10 -7.98
C VAL A 190 7.21 7.49 -6.98
N LEU A 191 7.15 8.74 -6.51
CA LEU A 191 7.95 9.27 -5.40
C LEU A 191 7.01 9.50 -4.20
N ALA A 192 7.26 8.87 -3.06
CA ALA A 192 6.36 8.91 -1.91
C ALA A 192 6.93 9.70 -0.72
N THR A 193 6.06 10.33 0.06
CA THR A 193 6.42 10.98 1.34
C THR A 193 5.42 10.66 2.46
N GLN A 194 5.62 11.26 3.63
CA GLN A 194 4.67 11.24 4.75
C GLN A 194 3.77 12.50 4.71
N THR A 195 2.45 12.33 4.81
CA THR A 195 1.47 13.43 4.62
C THR A 195 1.54 14.54 5.67
N ALA A 196 1.69 14.19 6.94
CA ALA A 196 1.73 15.11 8.08
C ALA A 196 3.10 15.77 8.32
N TRP A 197 4.17 15.29 7.66
CA TRP A 197 5.52 15.86 7.74
C TRP A 197 5.77 16.76 6.53
N GLU A 198 5.02 17.87 6.48
CA GLU A 198 5.17 18.89 5.45
C GLU A 198 6.62 19.39 5.37
N GLY A 199 7.16 19.44 4.16
CA GLY A 199 8.54 19.85 3.85
C GLY A 199 9.51 18.68 3.71
N LEU A 200 9.18 17.48 4.21
CA LEU A 200 10.03 16.29 4.04
C LEU A 200 10.22 15.94 2.56
N GLU A 201 9.18 16.15 1.75
CA GLU A 201 9.18 15.91 0.32
C GLU A 201 10.22 16.73 -0.44
N GLY A 202 10.67 17.87 0.09
CA GLY A 202 11.73 18.67 -0.53
C GLY A 202 13.03 17.87 -0.72
N GLY A 203 13.43 17.09 0.30
CA GLY A 203 14.62 16.23 0.21
C GLY A 203 14.48 15.10 -0.80
N ILE A 204 13.25 14.63 -1.03
CA ILE A 204 12.92 13.52 -1.95
C ILE A 204 12.81 14.01 -3.40
N LEU A 205 12.06 15.10 -3.59
CA LEU A 205 11.70 15.62 -4.90
C LEU A 205 12.83 16.45 -5.50
N ASP A 206 13.41 17.38 -4.74
CA ASP A 206 14.46 18.27 -5.24
C ASP A 206 15.82 17.57 -5.27
N CYS A 207 16.06 16.63 -4.36
CA CYS A 207 17.24 15.77 -4.40
C CYS A 207 18.56 16.57 -4.43
N SER A 208 18.65 17.63 -3.63
CA SER A 208 19.71 18.64 -3.74
C SER A 208 21.14 18.08 -3.63
N TYR A 209 21.34 16.97 -2.91
CA TYR A 209 22.66 16.33 -2.85
C TYR A 209 23.03 15.65 -4.16
N TRP A 210 22.06 15.02 -4.83
CA TRP A 210 22.28 14.46 -6.16
C TRP A 210 22.42 15.55 -7.23
N VAL A 211 21.65 16.62 -7.13
CA VAL A 211 21.77 17.77 -8.04
C VAL A 211 23.16 18.41 -7.93
N ALA A 212 23.73 18.49 -6.72
CA ALA A 212 25.09 18.99 -6.51
C ALA A 212 26.18 18.14 -7.21
N GLU A 213 25.89 16.87 -7.54
CA GLU A 213 26.74 16.01 -8.35
C GLU A 213 26.56 16.21 -9.87
N GLY A 214 25.72 17.16 -10.29
CA GLY A 214 25.50 17.52 -11.70
C GLY A 214 24.31 16.82 -12.36
N ASN A 215 23.35 16.31 -11.57
CA ASN A 215 22.17 15.60 -12.08
C ASN A 215 20.91 16.46 -12.00
N THR A 216 19.86 16.05 -12.71
CA THR A 216 18.55 16.71 -12.63
C THR A 216 17.83 16.39 -11.32
N PRO A 217 16.97 17.29 -10.81
CA PRO A 217 16.15 17.01 -9.64
C PRO A 217 15.32 15.73 -9.78
N CYS A 218 15.18 14.97 -8.70
CA CYS A 218 14.53 13.65 -8.70
C CYS A 218 13.09 13.68 -9.22
N TYR A 219 12.34 14.75 -8.95
CA TYR A 219 10.97 14.91 -9.45
C TYR A 219 10.87 14.91 -10.99
N GLN A 220 11.94 15.26 -11.72
CA GLN A 220 11.93 15.26 -13.19
C GLN A 220 11.99 13.85 -13.80
N HIS A 221 12.26 12.83 -12.99
CA HIS A 221 12.28 11.43 -13.41
C HIS A 221 10.96 10.71 -13.08
N GLY A 222 10.21 11.23 -12.10
CA GLY A 222 8.91 10.69 -11.64
C GLY A 222 7.73 11.13 -12.51
N ASP A 223 6.60 10.43 -12.35
CA ASP A 223 5.33 10.75 -13.02
C ASP A 223 4.19 10.97 -12.01
N ALA A 224 4.38 10.54 -10.76
CA ALA A 224 3.43 10.69 -9.67
C ALA A 224 4.15 10.95 -8.32
N TYR A 225 3.47 11.71 -7.48
CA TYR A 225 3.86 12.04 -6.12
C TYR A 225 2.82 11.45 -5.16
N ALA A 226 3.27 10.65 -4.20
CA ALA A 226 2.40 9.84 -3.37
C ALA A 226 2.44 10.22 -1.89
N VAL A 227 1.26 10.24 -1.27
CA VAL A 227 1.06 10.53 0.16
C VAL A 227 0.13 9.48 0.80
N THR A 228 -0.02 9.50 2.13
CA THR A 228 -1.07 8.75 2.84
C THR A 228 -2.38 9.55 2.89
N GLY A 229 -3.52 8.86 3.07
CA GLY A 229 -4.85 9.45 3.21
C GLY A 229 -5.64 8.88 4.38
N TYR A 230 -5.11 8.96 5.60
CA TYR A 230 -5.75 8.38 6.78
C TYR A 230 -6.59 9.39 7.58
N ILE A 231 -7.72 8.89 8.10
CA ILE A 231 -8.46 9.49 9.21
C ILE A 231 -8.37 8.60 10.45
N SER A 232 -8.00 9.16 11.59
CA SER A 232 -7.88 8.42 12.85
C SER A 232 -8.72 9.01 13.97
N GLY A 233 -9.08 10.29 13.85
CA GLY A 233 -9.62 11.10 14.94
C GLY A 233 -8.67 11.19 16.14
N GLN A 234 -7.41 10.77 16.00
CA GLN A 234 -6.48 10.49 17.11
C GLN A 234 -7.10 9.61 18.21
N LEU A 235 -8.08 8.76 17.86
CA LEU A 235 -8.85 7.95 18.80
C LEU A 235 -7.97 6.93 19.56
N GLY A 236 -6.94 6.43 18.88
CA GLY A 236 -6.03 5.44 19.41
C GLY A 236 -4.72 6.00 19.98
N ALA A 237 -4.55 7.33 19.96
CA ALA A 237 -3.33 7.96 20.46
C ALA A 237 -3.19 7.72 21.99
N PRO A 238 -2.00 7.35 22.49
CA PRO A 238 -1.80 7.02 23.91
C PRO A 238 -2.28 8.12 24.88
N GLU A 239 -2.13 9.38 24.52
CA GLU A 239 -2.56 10.55 25.29
C GLU A 239 -4.09 10.66 25.41
N ASN A 240 -4.84 10.12 24.44
CA ASN A 240 -6.30 10.21 24.37
C ASN A 240 -6.99 8.97 24.95
N GLU A 241 -6.24 7.89 25.21
CA GLU A 241 -6.75 6.57 25.60
C GLU A 241 -7.79 6.65 26.74
N LYS A 242 -7.44 7.36 27.83
CA LYS A 242 -8.33 7.51 29.00
C LYS A 242 -9.62 8.27 28.68
N VAL A 243 -9.55 9.26 27.80
CA VAL A 243 -10.72 10.05 27.40
C VAL A 243 -11.65 9.18 26.57
N VAL A 244 -11.12 8.45 25.59
CA VAL A 244 -11.89 7.53 24.74
C VAL A 244 -12.50 6.39 25.56
N GLU A 245 -11.77 5.82 26.52
CA GLU A 245 -12.31 4.81 27.43
C GLU A 245 -13.48 5.34 28.27
N SER A 246 -13.45 6.61 28.67
CA SER A 246 -14.54 7.23 29.43
C SER A 246 -15.83 7.30 28.62
N TRP A 247 -15.74 7.38 27.28
CA TRP A 247 -16.90 7.44 26.40
C TRP A 247 -17.69 6.13 26.38
N LEU A 248 -17.04 5.01 26.70
CA LEU A 248 -17.68 3.69 26.77
C LEU A 248 -18.78 3.60 27.84
N GLN A 249 -18.85 4.59 28.75
CA GLN A 249 -19.93 4.73 29.74
C GLN A 249 -21.18 5.43 29.18
N SER A 250 -21.13 5.94 27.95
CA SER A 250 -22.27 6.55 27.28
C SER A 250 -23.31 5.48 26.95
N THR A 251 -24.59 5.87 26.85
CA THR A 251 -25.71 4.93 26.63
C THR A 251 -25.61 4.15 25.32
N ASP A 252 -24.92 4.70 24.32
CA ASP A 252 -24.67 4.06 23.03
C ASP A 252 -23.32 3.31 23.00
N GLY A 253 -22.63 3.17 24.14
CA GLY A 253 -21.29 2.58 24.20
C GLY A 253 -20.17 3.49 23.70
N GLY A 254 -20.44 4.79 23.47
CA GLY A 254 -19.44 5.78 23.07
C GLY A 254 -19.24 5.95 21.56
N PHE A 255 -20.02 5.24 20.73
CA PHE A 255 -19.87 5.29 19.28
C PHE A 255 -20.15 6.67 18.69
N THR A 256 -21.17 7.38 19.17
CA THR A 256 -21.52 8.72 18.68
C THR A 256 -20.35 9.68 18.88
N LYS A 257 -19.73 9.68 20.07
CA LYS A 257 -18.55 10.51 20.34
C LYS A 257 -17.36 10.15 19.45
N ALA A 258 -17.12 8.86 19.25
CA ALA A 258 -16.03 8.40 18.38
C ALA A 258 -16.26 8.73 16.90
N LEU A 259 -17.50 8.69 16.42
CA LEU A 259 -17.85 9.10 15.04
C LEU A 259 -17.78 10.63 14.87
N GLU A 260 -18.25 11.40 15.85
CA GLU A 260 -18.08 12.86 15.85
C GLU A 260 -16.60 13.27 15.79
N GLN A 261 -15.73 12.48 16.43
CA GLN A 261 -14.28 12.67 16.42
C GLN A 261 -13.63 12.45 15.04
N LEU A 262 -14.24 11.66 14.16
CA LEU A 262 -13.80 11.46 12.78
C LEU A 262 -14.31 12.57 11.84
N GLY A 263 -15.24 13.40 12.29
CA GLY A 263 -15.85 14.50 11.52
C GLY A 263 -15.42 15.89 12.02
N ASP A 264 -16.23 16.89 11.67
CA ASP A 264 -15.92 18.31 11.90
C ASP A 264 -15.94 18.73 13.38
N LYS A 265 -16.46 17.88 14.28
CA LYS A 265 -16.53 18.13 15.73
C LYS A 265 -15.36 17.50 16.50
N SER A 266 -14.26 17.21 15.81
CA SER A 266 -13.08 16.59 16.41
C SER A 266 -12.46 17.44 17.52
N GLN A 267 -12.24 16.83 18.68
CA GLN A 267 -11.54 17.41 19.82
C GLN A 267 -10.01 17.29 19.69
N PHE A 268 -9.50 16.19 19.12
CA PHE A 268 -8.07 15.86 19.07
C PHE A 268 -7.40 16.07 17.70
N GLY A 269 -8.16 16.45 16.67
CA GLY A 269 -7.70 16.43 15.28
C GLY A 269 -7.68 15.02 14.68
N GLY A 270 -6.93 14.83 13.59
CA GLY A 270 -6.86 13.59 12.81
C GLY A 270 -8.16 13.25 12.06
N ASN A 271 -9.02 14.25 11.82
CA ASN A 271 -10.32 14.08 11.17
C ASN A 271 -10.24 14.34 9.66
N VAL A 272 -11.40 14.29 8.99
CA VAL A 272 -11.52 14.58 7.55
C VAL A 272 -11.02 15.97 7.15
N GLN A 273 -11.23 17.00 7.98
CA GLN A 273 -10.80 18.37 7.66
C GLN A 273 -9.29 18.51 7.70
N ASP A 274 -8.64 17.90 8.69
CA ASP A 274 -7.19 17.94 8.83
C ASP A 274 -6.51 17.25 7.65
N ILE A 275 -6.98 16.05 7.27
CA ILE A 275 -6.41 15.33 6.12
C ILE A 275 -6.70 16.07 4.80
N TYR A 276 -7.84 16.75 4.68
CA TYR A 276 -8.11 17.59 3.51
C TYR A 276 -7.15 18.78 3.40
N GLY A 277 -6.80 19.43 4.52
CA GLY A 277 -5.76 20.44 4.55
C GLY A 277 -4.41 19.91 4.05
N GLY A 278 -4.00 18.72 4.52
CA GLY A 278 -2.81 18.04 4.03
C GLY A 278 -2.87 17.72 2.53
N PHE A 279 -4.03 17.27 2.02
CA PHE A 279 -4.20 17.03 0.59
C PHE A 279 -4.03 18.31 -0.23
N LEU A 280 -4.53 19.46 0.23
CA LEU A 280 -4.36 20.75 -0.45
C LEU A 280 -2.90 21.20 -0.49
N TYR A 281 -2.17 21.02 0.62
CA TYR A 281 -0.72 21.27 0.67
C TYR A 281 0.01 20.43 -0.38
N HIS A 282 -0.21 19.11 -0.37
CA HIS A 282 0.49 18.19 -1.26
C HIS A 282 0.06 18.31 -2.72
N ALA A 283 -1.19 18.71 -2.99
CA ALA A 283 -1.66 19.03 -4.34
C ALA A 283 -0.90 20.23 -4.92
N LYS A 284 -0.64 21.27 -4.11
CA LYS A 284 0.17 22.41 -4.53
C LYS A 284 1.60 21.98 -4.86
N VAL A 285 2.23 21.16 -4.02
CA VAL A 285 3.57 20.60 -4.30
C VAL A 285 3.58 19.82 -5.61
N ALA A 286 2.60 18.91 -5.81
CA ALA A 286 2.52 18.11 -7.02
C ALA A 286 2.36 19.00 -8.26
N GLN A 287 1.50 20.02 -8.19
CA GLN A 287 1.26 20.97 -9.28
C GLN A 287 2.54 21.77 -9.63
N GLU A 288 3.26 22.27 -8.63
CA GLU A 288 4.52 23.01 -8.83
C GLU A 288 5.60 22.17 -9.51
N LYS A 289 5.58 20.85 -9.28
CA LYS A 289 6.54 19.90 -9.87
C LYS A 289 6.03 19.19 -11.13
N GLY A 290 4.80 19.45 -11.55
CA GLY A 290 4.18 18.78 -12.71
C GLY A 290 3.91 17.29 -12.48
N LEU A 291 3.75 16.85 -11.23
CA LEU A 291 3.48 15.47 -10.85
C LEU A 291 1.99 15.24 -10.59
N ARG A 292 1.52 14.01 -10.84
CA ARG A 292 0.18 13.59 -10.41
C ARG A 292 0.18 13.29 -8.92
N LEU A 293 -0.77 13.87 -8.18
CA LEU A 293 -0.98 13.50 -6.78
C LEU A 293 -1.73 12.15 -6.72
N VAL A 294 -1.15 11.18 -6.03
CA VAL A 294 -1.71 9.84 -5.76
C VAL A 294 -1.61 9.50 -4.27
N SER A 295 -2.42 8.56 -3.77
CA SER A 295 -2.31 8.05 -2.39
C SER A 295 -1.80 6.61 -2.43
N TYR A 296 -0.70 6.29 -1.75
CA TYR A 296 -0.19 4.91 -1.68
C TYR A 296 -0.93 4.05 -0.65
N GLU A 297 -1.62 4.70 0.29
CA GLU A 297 -2.55 4.10 1.22
C GLU A 297 -3.50 5.13 1.81
N ALA A 298 -4.70 4.70 2.20
CA ALA A 298 -5.74 5.56 2.72
C ALA A 298 -6.84 4.74 3.41
N GLY A 299 -7.71 5.45 4.12
CA GLY A 299 -8.86 4.90 4.83
C GLY A 299 -8.85 5.36 6.28
N GLN A 300 -9.27 4.48 7.17
CA GLN A 300 -9.19 4.70 8.61
C GLN A 300 -7.87 4.19 9.19
N HIS A 301 -7.35 4.88 10.21
CA HIS A 301 -6.23 4.44 11.05
C HIS A 301 -6.62 4.52 12.54
N ILE A 302 -7.67 3.79 12.90
CA ILE A 302 -8.24 3.70 14.24
C ILE A 302 -7.68 2.43 14.89
N VAL A 303 -6.49 2.56 15.47
CA VAL A 303 -5.78 1.49 16.19
C VAL A 303 -5.32 2.01 17.54
N GLY A 304 -5.63 1.27 18.60
CA GLY A 304 -5.28 1.66 19.98
C GLY A 304 -3.93 1.11 20.43
N ASN A 305 -3.62 1.42 21.69
CA ASN A 305 -2.45 0.85 22.36
C ASN A 305 -2.55 -0.68 22.49
N GLN A 306 -1.40 -1.34 22.33
CA GLN A 306 -1.30 -2.79 22.46
C GLN A 306 -1.56 -3.22 23.92
N GLY A 307 -2.45 -4.19 24.11
CA GLY A 307 -2.83 -4.69 25.42
C GLY A 307 -4.11 -4.10 26.00
N ASN A 308 -4.72 -3.11 25.32
CA ASN A 308 -6.07 -2.65 25.65
C ASN A 308 -7.12 -3.40 24.81
N ASP A 309 -7.47 -4.61 25.25
CA ASP A 309 -8.47 -5.46 24.57
C ASP A 309 -9.88 -4.85 24.56
N LYS A 310 -10.17 -3.94 25.50
CA LYS A 310 -11.45 -3.24 25.59
C LYS A 310 -11.58 -2.23 24.45
N LEU A 311 -10.59 -1.35 24.29
CA LEU A 311 -10.57 -0.40 23.18
C LEU A 311 -10.38 -1.09 21.83
N THR A 312 -9.59 -2.16 21.76
CA THR A 312 -9.46 -2.95 20.54
C THR A 312 -10.83 -3.42 20.05
N ARG A 313 -11.63 -4.06 20.92
CA ARG A 313 -13.00 -4.49 20.56
C ARG A 313 -13.90 -3.30 20.19
N PHE A 314 -13.81 -2.20 20.92
CA PHE A 314 -14.57 -1.00 20.60
C PHE A 314 -14.24 -0.46 19.20
N PHE A 315 -12.97 -0.40 18.81
CA PHE A 315 -12.56 0.08 17.50
C PHE A 315 -12.92 -0.87 16.36
N VAL A 316 -12.91 -2.19 16.60
CA VAL A 316 -13.44 -3.18 15.65
C VAL A 316 -14.93 -2.93 15.40
N GLU A 317 -15.72 -2.78 16.46
CA GLU A 317 -17.16 -2.51 16.32
C GLU A 317 -17.44 -1.12 15.71
N LEU A 318 -16.62 -0.11 16.03
CA LEU A 318 -16.71 1.22 15.42
C LEU A 318 -16.56 1.17 13.90
N ASN A 319 -15.65 0.33 13.39
CA ASN A 319 -15.46 0.13 11.94
C ASN A 319 -16.67 -0.51 11.24
N ARG A 320 -17.50 -1.26 11.98
CA ARG A 320 -18.71 -1.93 11.47
C ARG A 320 -19.96 -1.04 11.53
N ARG A 321 -19.86 0.13 12.16
CA ARG A 321 -20.95 1.10 12.26
C ARG A 321 -21.35 1.64 10.87
N PRO A 322 -22.65 1.67 10.51
CA PRO A 322 -23.11 2.23 9.23
C PRO A 322 -22.59 3.65 8.95
N GLU A 323 -22.44 4.45 10.00
CA GLU A 323 -21.95 5.83 9.95
C GLU A 323 -20.52 5.94 9.40
N MET A 324 -19.71 4.86 9.48
CA MET A 324 -18.37 4.82 8.89
C MET A 324 -18.39 5.01 7.37
N HIS A 325 -19.48 4.62 6.69
CA HIS A 325 -19.68 4.88 5.26
C HIS A 325 -19.55 6.37 4.95
N THR A 326 -20.20 7.22 5.75
CA THR A 326 -20.18 8.68 5.53
C THR A 326 -18.78 9.26 5.69
N HIS A 327 -18.01 8.80 6.68
CA HIS A 327 -16.62 9.26 6.85
C HIS A 327 -15.72 8.83 5.67
N TYR A 328 -15.93 7.63 5.14
CA TYR A 328 -15.24 7.16 3.94
C TYR A 328 -15.62 7.99 2.70
N MET A 329 -16.91 8.26 2.48
CA MET A 329 -17.36 9.13 1.39
C MET A 329 -16.76 10.54 1.51
N ASN A 330 -16.70 11.10 2.72
CA ASN A 330 -16.11 12.41 2.94
C ASN A 330 -14.60 12.42 2.66
N LEU A 331 -13.86 11.39 3.08
CA LEU A 331 -12.44 11.23 2.75
C LEU A 331 -12.21 11.17 1.23
N LEU A 332 -12.96 10.33 0.52
CA LEU A 332 -12.84 10.14 -0.93
C LEU A 332 -13.21 11.41 -1.71
N ASN A 333 -14.26 12.11 -1.29
CA ASN A 333 -14.67 13.38 -1.88
C ASN A 333 -13.63 14.48 -1.63
N SER A 334 -13.05 14.54 -0.42
CA SER A 334 -11.98 15.49 -0.08
C SER A 334 -10.74 15.25 -0.92
N TRP A 335 -10.35 13.99 -1.11
CA TRP A 335 -9.25 13.60 -2.00
C TRP A 335 -9.49 14.07 -3.44
N LYS A 336 -10.66 13.77 -4.00
CA LYS A 336 -11.05 14.22 -5.34
C LYS A 336 -11.05 15.75 -5.46
N GLN A 337 -11.60 16.44 -4.46
CA GLN A 337 -11.69 17.90 -4.44
C GLN A 337 -10.31 18.57 -4.38
N ALA A 338 -9.34 17.94 -3.71
CA ALA A 338 -7.95 18.40 -3.70
C ALA A 338 -7.21 18.18 -5.04
N GLY A 339 -7.82 17.48 -6.01
CA GLY A 339 -7.21 17.16 -7.30
C GLY A 339 -6.41 15.86 -7.29
N GLY A 340 -6.58 15.01 -6.28
CA GLY A 340 -6.00 13.68 -6.24
C GLY A 340 -6.52 12.78 -7.36
N THR A 341 -5.63 11.96 -7.94
CA THR A 341 -5.93 11.21 -9.19
C THR A 341 -6.10 9.71 -9.01
N LEU A 342 -5.48 9.13 -7.98
CA LEU A 342 -5.61 7.73 -7.57
C LEU A 342 -5.51 7.65 -6.05
N LEU A 343 -6.40 6.90 -5.40
CA LEU A 343 -6.33 6.63 -3.97
C LEU A 343 -6.33 5.12 -3.75
N MET A 344 -5.25 4.60 -3.19
CA MET A 344 -5.21 3.22 -2.74
C MET A 344 -5.85 3.11 -1.36
N HIS A 345 -6.97 2.41 -1.26
CA HIS A 345 -7.42 1.93 0.05
C HIS A 345 -6.43 0.87 0.53
N PHE A 346 -6.05 0.91 1.82
CA PHE A 346 -4.89 0.17 2.31
C PHE A 346 -5.00 -1.36 2.13
N SER A 347 -6.17 -1.96 2.34
CA SER A 347 -6.34 -3.41 2.20
C SER A 347 -7.73 -3.76 1.68
N ASP A 348 -7.80 -4.65 0.71
CA ASP A 348 -9.03 -5.18 0.15
C ASP A 348 -9.79 -6.06 1.15
N ILE A 349 -9.15 -7.11 1.68
CA ILE A 349 -9.76 -8.14 2.52
C ILE A 349 -8.78 -8.53 3.63
N ALA A 350 -9.10 -8.18 4.88
CA ALA A 350 -8.28 -8.54 6.03
C ALA A 350 -9.11 -8.59 7.32
N GLU A 351 -8.90 -9.65 8.11
CA GLU A 351 -9.52 -9.76 9.43
C GLU A 351 -9.03 -8.64 10.37
N PRO A 352 -9.93 -8.04 11.16
CA PRO A 352 -9.53 -7.04 12.14
C PRO A 352 -8.72 -7.69 13.28
N SER A 353 -7.74 -6.95 13.81
CA SER A 353 -6.94 -7.40 14.94
C SER A 353 -6.56 -6.23 15.85
N LYS A 354 -5.78 -6.50 16.91
CA LYS A 354 -5.16 -5.44 17.74
C LYS A 354 -4.25 -4.50 16.94
N TRP A 355 -3.85 -4.88 15.73
CA TRP A 355 -3.03 -4.07 14.82
C TRP A 355 -3.87 -3.19 13.89
N GLY A 356 -5.19 -3.26 13.97
CA GLY A 356 -6.11 -2.44 13.18
C GLY A 356 -7.16 -3.24 12.42
N SER A 357 -8.15 -2.52 11.89
CA SER A 357 -9.27 -3.03 11.09
C SER A 357 -9.12 -2.57 9.64
N TRP A 358 -8.08 -3.06 8.97
CA TRP A 358 -7.59 -2.48 7.71
C TRP A 358 -8.47 -2.78 6.49
N GLY A 359 -8.89 -4.03 6.32
CA GLY A 359 -9.58 -4.51 5.12
C GLY A 359 -10.88 -3.77 4.82
N ALA A 360 -11.16 -3.47 3.55
CA ALA A 360 -12.49 -3.01 3.13
C ALA A 360 -13.54 -4.07 3.45
N LEU A 361 -13.19 -5.34 3.31
CA LEU A 361 -13.91 -6.51 3.82
C LEU A 361 -13.04 -7.26 4.84
N GLU A 362 -13.66 -8.10 5.66
CA GLU A 362 -13.00 -8.92 6.68
C GLU A 362 -12.75 -10.35 6.18
N TYR A 363 -13.54 -10.84 5.22
CA TYR A 363 -13.39 -12.15 4.59
C TYR A 363 -13.99 -12.17 3.18
N VAL A 364 -13.54 -13.11 2.34
CA VAL A 364 -13.82 -13.12 0.88
C VAL A 364 -15.30 -13.18 0.52
N ASP A 365 -16.09 -13.93 1.29
CA ASP A 365 -17.52 -14.11 1.05
C ASP A 365 -18.39 -13.05 1.77
N GLN A 366 -17.78 -12.03 2.40
CA GLN A 366 -18.54 -10.97 3.04
C GLN A 366 -19.32 -10.16 2.00
N ALA A 367 -20.63 -10.05 2.17
CA ALA A 367 -21.51 -9.41 1.20
C ALA A 367 -21.14 -7.94 0.95
N GLY A 368 -20.94 -7.19 2.03
CA GLY A 368 -20.55 -5.78 2.03
C GLY A 368 -20.11 -5.33 3.42
N SER A 369 -19.66 -4.08 3.52
CA SER A 369 -19.31 -3.41 4.77
C SER A 369 -19.45 -1.90 4.57
N PRO A 370 -19.61 -1.09 5.63
CA PRO A 370 -19.67 0.37 5.47
C PRO A 370 -18.50 0.97 4.69
N LYS A 371 -17.30 0.38 4.83
CA LYS A 371 -16.09 0.82 4.12
C LYS A 371 -16.11 0.40 2.65
N TYR A 372 -16.42 -0.87 2.38
CA TYR A 372 -16.48 -1.40 1.02
C TYR A 372 -17.60 -0.74 0.21
N ASP A 373 -18.78 -0.58 0.82
CA ASP A 373 -19.94 0.02 0.19
C ASP A 373 -19.67 1.49 -0.18
N ALA A 374 -18.98 2.24 0.68
CA ALA A 374 -18.55 3.61 0.36
C ALA A 374 -17.55 3.65 -0.82
N LEU A 375 -16.60 2.71 -0.90
CA LEU A 375 -15.69 2.61 -2.05
C LEU A 375 -16.47 2.32 -3.34
N MET A 376 -17.41 1.37 -3.30
CA MET A 376 -18.23 1.01 -4.47
C MET A 376 -19.13 2.17 -4.90
N ASP A 377 -19.79 2.84 -3.96
CA ASP A 377 -20.65 3.99 -4.22
C ASP A 377 -19.85 5.14 -4.83
N PHE A 378 -18.66 5.43 -4.29
CA PHE A 378 -17.78 6.44 -4.85
C PHE A 378 -17.34 6.09 -6.27
N ILE A 379 -16.96 4.83 -6.53
CA ILE A 379 -16.62 4.38 -7.89
C ILE A 379 -17.81 4.59 -8.83
N GLU A 380 -19.01 4.16 -8.45
CA GLU A 380 -20.22 4.30 -9.29
C GLU A 380 -20.55 5.76 -9.59
N GLN A 381 -20.47 6.65 -8.59
CA GLN A 381 -20.74 8.08 -8.75
C GLN A 381 -19.72 8.80 -9.63
N ASN A 382 -18.53 8.21 -9.84
CA ASN A 382 -17.40 8.84 -10.51
C ASN A 382 -16.92 8.10 -11.76
N LYS A 383 -17.67 7.11 -12.26
CA LYS A 383 -17.37 6.50 -13.56
C LYS A 383 -17.39 7.58 -14.64
N LEU A 384 -16.29 7.71 -15.36
CA LEU A 384 -16.27 8.44 -16.62
C LEU A 384 -17.26 7.72 -17.56
N ARG A 385 -18.33 8.42 -17.95
CA ARG A 385 -19.30 7.93 -18.95
C ARG A 385 -18.66 7.78 -20.32
#